data_AF-A0A2G9MPU7-F1
#
_entry.id   AF-A0A2G9MPU7-F1
#
_cell.length_a   1.000
_cell.length_b   1.000
_cell.length_c   1.000
_cell.angle_alpha   90.00
_cell.angle_beta   90.00
_cell.angle_gamma   90.00
#
_symmetry.space_group_name_H-M   'P 1'
#
loop_
_entity.id
_entity.type
_entity.pdbx_description
1 polymer ?
#
loop_
_entity_poly.entity_id
_entity_poly.type
_entity_poly.pdbx_seq_one_letter_code
_entity_poly.pdbx_strand_id
1 'polypeptide(L)'
;DKTIGYYEKQLKNKNDKDRLRTRSVCAKNWIEKYAPEDFKFSVNKKVPANLNLSKEQKAACRNLASVLLDKEWEDKELHEECYIIMKNHNLEPKDFFSACYRVLISKDNGPKLAAFLIEIKERAVKLLESV
;
A
#
# COMPACT_ATOMS: atom_id res chain seq x y z
N ASP A 1 -11.24 8.15 18.09
CA ASP A 1 -9.92 7.55 17.85
C ASP A 1 -10.08 6.53 16.71
N LYS A 2 -9.54 6.81 15.52
CA LYS A 2 -9.78 6.01 14.30
C LYS A 2 -9.24 4.58 14.44
N THR A 3 -8.11 4.40 15.11
CA THR A 3 -7.49 3.07 15.27
C THR A 3 -8.33 2.18 16.15
N ILE A 4 -8.89 2.71 17.24
CA ILE A 4 -9.80 1.95 18.09
C ILE A 4 -11.05 1.50 17.34
N GLY A 5 -11.64 2.39 16.52
CA GLY A 5 -12.80 2.04 15.70
C GLY A 5 -12.49 0.94 14.68
N TYR A 6 -11.33 1.01 14.03
CA TYR A 6 -10.90 0.00 13.07
C TYR A 6 -10.80 -1.41 13.69
N TYR A 7 -10.23 -1.52 14.90
CA TYR A 7 -10.03 -2.80 15.57
C TYR A 7 -11.17 -3.22 16.51
N GLU A 8 -12.29 -2.51 16.54
CA GLU A 8 -13.34 -2.68 17.56
C GLU A 8 -13.80 -4.14 17.73
N LYS A 9 -14.01 -4.85 16.61
CA LYS A 9 -14.44 -6.27 16.59
C LYS A 9 -13.42 -7.23 17.23
N GLN A 10 -12.17 -6.81 17.39
CA GLN A 10 -11.07 -7.61 17.94
C GLN A 10 -10.79 -7.31 19.42
N LEU A 11 -11.38 -6.24 19.97
CA LEU A 11 -11.16 -5.81 21.36
C LEU A 11 -12.13 -6.56 22.28
N LYS A 12 -11.61 -7.39 23.20
CA LYS A 12 -12.46 -8.21 24.08
C LYS A 12 -12.80 -7.52 25.38
N ASN A 13 -11.97 -6.57 25.82
CA ASN A 13 -12.13 -5.89 27.10
C ASN A 13 -11.46 -4.51 27.11
N LYS A 14 -11.61 -3.80 28.23
CA LYS A 14 -11.00 -2.48 28.43
C LYS A 14 -9.47 -2.50 28.32
N ASN A 15 -8.82 -3.55 28.81
CA ASN A 15 -7.36 -3.65 28.77
C ASN A 15 -6.84 -3.74 27.32
N ASP A 16 -7.52 -4.47 26.44
CA ASP A 16 -7.16 -4.53 25.02
C ASP A 16 -7.25 -3.14 24.37
N LYS A 17 -8.33 -2.41 24.67
CA LYS A 17 -8.56 -1.05 24.16
C LYS A 17 -7.48 -0.08 24.63
N ASP A 18 -7.12 -0.13 25.91
CA ASP A 18 -6.11 0.77 26.50
C ASP A 18 -4.69 0.43 26.00
N ARG A 19 -4.38 -0.86 25.82
CA ARG A 19 -3.11 -1.30 25.20
C ARG A 19 -3.02 -0.86 23.75
N LEU A 20 -4.08 -1.04 22.96
CA LEU A 20 -4.11 -0.60 21.57
C LEU A 20 -3.92 0.91 21.47
N ARG A 21 -4.65 1.71 22.27
CA ARG A 21 -4.50 3.16 22.30
C ARG A 21 -3.05 3.57 22.60
N THR A 22 -2.46 2.97 23.63
CA THR A 22 -1.06 3.25 24.01
C THR A 22 -0.12 2.94 22.85
N ARG A 23 -0.27 1.78 22.21
CA ARG A 23 0.57 1.37 21.07
C ARG A 23 0.40 2.30 19.87
N SER A 24 -0.81 2.74 19.57
CA SER A 24 -1.09 3.71 18.50
C SER A 24 -0.42 5.05 18.76
N VAL A 25 -0.46 5.56 20.00
CA VAL A 25 0.23 6.79 20.39
C VAL A 25 1.74 6.64 20.26
N CYS A 26 2.31 5.53 20.73
CA CYS A 26 3.74 5.26 20.59
C CYS A 26 4.18 5.18 19.12
N ALA A 27 3.42 4.48 18.27
CA ALA A 27 3.70 4.40 16.83
C ALA A 27 3.64 5.76 16.15
N LYS A 28 2.64 6.58 16.48
CA LYS A 28 2.51 7.96 15.97
C LYS A 28 3.71 8.82 16.40
N ASN A 29 4.04 8.82 17.69
CA ASN A 29 5.18 9.56 18.21
C ASN A 29 6.50 9.10 17.58
N TRP A 30 6.64 7.79 17.32
CA TRP A 30 7.80 7.25 16.62
C TRP A 30 7.91 7.81 15.21
N ILE A 31 6.84 7.75 14.41
CA ILE A 31 6.81 8.29 13.05
C ILE A 31 7.12 9.80 13.03
N GLU A 32 6.59 10.56 13.99
CA GLU A 32 6.74 12.03 14.02
C GLU A 32 8.10 12.49 14.51
N LYS A 33 8.72 11.79 15.47
CA LYS A 33 9.90 12.29 16.21
C LYS A 33 11.18 11.49 16.00
N TYR A 34 11.08 10.20 15.64
CA TYR A 34 12.21 9.28 15.70
C TYR A 34 12.43 8.46 14.43
N ALA A 35 11.40 8.27 13.61
CA ALA A 35 11.50 7.45 12.41
C ALA A 35 12.50 8.04 11.40
N PRO A 36 13.36 7.21 10.78
CA PRO A 36 14.16 7.62 9.64
C PRO A 36 13.26 8.03 8.47
N GLU A 37 13.76 8.90 7.58
CA GLU A 37 13.00 9.39 6.43
C GLU A 37 12.49 8.27 5.52
N ASP A 38 13.23 7.16 5.40
CA ASP A 38 12.83 6.00 4.61
C ASP A 38 11.49 5.40 5.06
N PHE A 39 11.17 5.48 6.35
CA PHE A 39 9.92 4.98 6.93
C PHE A 39 8.76 5.97 6.83
N LYS A 40 9.02 7.24 6.51
CA LYS A 40 7.98 8.28 6.40
C LYS A 40 7.50 8.40 4.97
N PHE A 41 6.21 8.22 4.73
CA PHE A 41 5.60 8.44 3.43
C PHE A 41 4.14 8.88 3.57
N SER A 42 3.59 9.40 2.48
CA SER A 42 2.17 9.72 2.37
C SER A 42 1.65 9.21 1.04
N VAL A 43 0.41 8.69 1.03
CA VAL A 43 -0.24 8.29 -0.21
C VAL A 43 -0.45 9.50 -1.11
N ASN A 44 -0.04 9.38 -2.36
CA ASN A 44 -0.16 10.41 -3.37
C ASN A 44 -1.64 10.78 -3.60
N LYS A 45 -1.91 12.08 -3.81
CA LYS A 45 -3.27 12.54 -4.15
C LYS A 45 -3.59 12.35 -5.63
N LYS A 46 -2.57 12.46 -6.48
CA LYS A 46 -2.56 12.31 -7.93
C LYS A 46 -1.23 11.67 -8.34
N VAL A 47 -1.17 11.08 -9.53
CA VAL A 47 0.08 10.56 -10.09
C VAL A 47 1.12 11.69 -10.18
N PRO A 48 2.39 11.48 -9.75
CA PRO A 48 3.42 12.51 -9.83
C PRO A 48 3.69 12.92 -11.28
N ALA A 49 3.76 14.23 -11.55
CA ALA A 49 3.86 14.75 -12.91
C ALA A 49 5.16 14.36 -13.65
N ASN A 50 6.24 14.14 -12.90
CA ASN A 50 7.55 13.72 -13.40
C ASN A 50 7.76 12.20 -13.34
N LEU A 51 6.70 11.41 -13.08
CA LEU A 51 6.80 9.97 -13.02
C LEU A 51 7.03 9.39 -14.41
N ASN A 52 8.25 8.89 -14.63
CA ASN A 52 8.59 8.12 -15.82
C ASN A 52 8.55 6.62 -15.51
N LEU A 53 7.70 5.90 -16.25
CA LEU A 53 7.52 4.46 -16.21
C LEU A 53 7.60 3.92 -17.65
N SER A 54 8.15 2.72 -17.82
CA SER A 54 8.14 2.02 -19.10
C SER A 54 6.70 1.66 -19.52
N LYS A 55 6.52 1.26 -20.79
CA LYS A 55 5.20 0.82 -21.28
C LYS A 55 4.69 -0.40 -20.49
N GLU A 56 5.60 -1.32 -20.18
CA GLU A 56 5.35 -2.55 -19.44
C GLU A 56 4.99 -2.26 -17.99
N GLN A 57 5.71 -1.34 -17.33
CA GLN A 57 5.40 -0.90 -15.97
C GLN A 57 4.01 -0.24 -15.88
N LYS A 58 3.65 0.62 -16.84
CA LYS A 58 2.32 1.23 -16.89
C LYS A 58 1.22 0.19 -17.11
N ALA A 59 1.44 -0.74 -18.03
CA ALA A 59 0.50 -1.82 -18.30
C ALA A 59 0.28 -2.69 -17.06
N ALA A 60 1.36 -3.06 -16.35
CA ALA A 60 1.29 -3.84 -15.13
C ALA A 60 0.57 -3.09 -13.99
N CYS A 61 0.81 -1.78 -13.83
CA CYS A 61 0.09 -0.96 -12.84
C CYS A 61 -1.41 -0.92 -13.12
N ARG A 62 -1.81 -0.70 -14.38
CA ARG A 62 -3.24 -0.69 -14.77
C ARG A 62 -3.87 -2.07 -14.62
N ASN A 63 -3.15 -3.15 -14.95
CA ASN A 63 -3.63 -4.51 -14.74
C ASN A 63 -3.82 -4.82 -13.25
N LEU A 64 -2.90 -4.39 -12.39
CA LEU A 64 -3.06 -4.49 -10.94
C LEU A 64 -4.29 -3.73 -10.44
N ALA A 65 -4.59 -2.56 -11.02
CA ALA A 65 -5.80 -1.82 -10.66
C ALA A 65 -7.09 -2.60 -11.00
N SER A 66 -7.14 -3.24 -12.18
CA SER A 66 -8.25 -4.13 -12.56
C SER A 66 -8.37 -5.31 -11.59
N VAL A 67 -7.27 -6.00 -11.29
CA VAL A 67 -7.23 -7.12 -10.33
C VAL A 67 -7.78 -6.71 -8.96
N LEU A 68 -7.42 -5.53 -8.46
CA LEU A 68 -7.94 -5.03 -7.18
C LEU A 68 -9.47 -4.85 -7.19
N LEU A 69 -10.08 -4.60 -8.34
CA LEU A 69 -11.53 -4.43 -8.49
C LEU A 69 -12.29 -5.76 -8.63
N ASP A 70 -11.61 -6.84 -9.02
CA ASP A 70 -12.26 -8.12 -9.32
C ASP A 70 -12.97 -8.75 -8.12
N LYS A 71 -12.35 -8.64 -6.93
CA LYS A 71 -12.91 -9.15 -5.67
C LYS A 71 -12.27 -8.49 -4.46
N GLU A 72 -12.70 -8.90 -3.27
CA GLU A 72 -11.91 -8.69 -2.05
C GLU A 72 -10.81 -9.73 -1.97
N TRP A 73 -9.60 -9.25 -1.69
CA TRP A 73 -8.40 -10.08 -1.66
C TRP A 73 -7.85 -10.18 -0.25
N GLU A 74 -7.32 -11.35 0.08
CA GLU A 74 -6.45 -11.52 1.24
C GLU A 74 -5.00 -11.16 0.89
N ASP A 75 -4.20 -10.75 1.88
CA ASP A 75 -2.80 -10.31 1.70
C ASP A 75 -1.98 -11.35 0.90
N LYS A 76 -2.08 -12.63 1.30
CA LYS A 76 -1.33 -13.70 0.65
C LYS A 76 -1.76 -13.91 -0.81
N GLU A 77 -3.07 -13.95 -1.07
CA GLU A 77 -3.60 -14.14 -2.43
C GLU A 77 -3.19 -13.00 -3.37
N LEU A 78 -3.33 -11.75 -2.91
CA LEU A 78 -2.93 -10.58 -3.71
C LEU A 78 -1.41 -10.53 -3.93
N HIS A 79 -0.62 -10.98 -2.94
CA HIS A 79 0.82 -11.05 -3.09
C HIS A 79 1.22 -12.06 -4.18
N GLU A 80 0.58 -13.23 -4.22
CA GLU A 80 0.78 -14.23 -5.27
C GLU A 80 0.34 -13.69 -6.65
N GLU A 81 -0.79 -13.00 -6.70
CA GLU A 81 -1.29 -12.37 -7.93
C GLU A 81 -0.33 -11.30 -8.47
N CYS A 82 0.33 -10.52 -7.60
CA CYS A 82 1.37 -9.57 -8.02
C CYS A 82 2.50 -10.26 -8.81
N TYR A 83 2.93 -11.47 -8.42
CA TYR A 83 3.96 -12.21 -9.17
C TYR A 83 3.44 -12.71 -10.53
N ILE A 84 2.16 -13.06 -10.63
CA ILE A 84 1.54 -13.44 -11.90
C ILE A 84 1.55 -12.24 -12.85
N ILE A 85 1.12 -11.06 -12.38
CA ILE A 85 1.14 -9.81 -13.15
C ILE A 85 2.56 -9.51 -13.64
N MET A 86 3.55 -9.56 -12.74
CA MET A 86 4.96 -9.35 -13.08
C MET A 86 5.42 -10.25 -14.22
N LYS A 87 5.14 -11.54 -14.12
CA LYS A 87 5.53 -12.54 -15.13
C LYS A 87 4.85 -12.27 -16.47
N ASN A 88 3.56 -11.94 -16.47
CA ASN A 88 2.79 -11.65 -17.69
C ASN A 88 3.28 -10.40 -18.41
N HIS A 89 3.83 -9.43 -17.66
CA HIS A 89 4.42 -8.21 -18.20
C HIS A 89 5.93 -8.28 -18.40
N ASN A 90 6.54 -9.45 -18.17
CA ASN A 90 7.98 -9.68 -18.28
C ASN A 90 8.82 -8.65 -17.47
N LEU A 91 8.37 -8.37 -16.25
CA LEU A 91 9.00 -7.45 -15.31
C LEU A 91 9.71 -8.19 -14.19
N GLU A 92 10.91 -7.72 -13.85
CA GLU A 92 11.61 -8.16 -12.65
C GLU A 92 10.90 -7.64 -11.38
N PRO A 93 10.99 -8.35 -10.23
CA PRO A 93 10.33 -7.94 -9.00
C PRO A 93 10.64 -6.49 -8.60
N LYS A 94 11.92 -6.11 -8.67
CA LYS A 94 12.35 -4.76 -8.30
C LYS A 94 11.67 -3.69 -9.14
N ASP A 95 11.51 -3.91 -10.44
CA ASP A 95 10.95 -2.93 -11.37
C ASP A 95 9.45 -2.76 -11.17
N PHE A 96 8.73 -3.86 -10.95
CA PHE A 96 7.30 -3.83 -10.66
C PHE A 96 6.98 -3.18 -9.32
N PHE A 97 7.63 -3.63 -8.24
CA PHE A 97 7.38 -3.10 -6.90
C PHE A 97 7.77 -1.61 -6.80
N SER A 98 8.93 -1.22 -7.36
CA SER A 98 9.34 0.19 -7.42
C SER A 98 8.34 1.03 -8.22
N ALA A 99 7.87 0.55 -9.38
CA ALA A 99 6.86 1.27 -10.16
C ALA A 99 5.59 1.51 -9.34
N CYS A 100 5.08 0.49 -8.64
CA CYS A 100 3.91 0.62 -7.78
C CYS A 100 4.13 1.64 -6.65
N TYR A 101 5.25 1.58 -5.92
CA TYR A 101 5.52 2.54 -4.85
C TYR A 101 5.73 3.97 -5.37
N ARG A 102 6.35 4.15 -6.54
CA ARG A 102 6.53 5.48 -7.13
C ARG A 102 5.18 6.11 -7.50
N VAL A 103 4.24 5.31 -7.98
CA VAL A 103 2.85 5.73 -8.23
C VAL A 103 2.12 6.06 -6.94
N LEU A 104 2.21 5.18 -5.94
CA LEU A 104 1.40 5.25 -4.72
C LEU A 104 1.91 6.26 -3.70
N ILE A 105 3.23 6.36 -3.51
CA ILE A 105 3.86 7.07 -2.39
C ILE A 105 5.11 7.88 -2.78
N SER A 106 5.45 7.95 -4.07
CA SER A 106 6.63 8.67 -4.58
C SER A 106 7.97 8.17 -4.00
N LYS A 107 8.07 6.87 -3.73
CA LYS A 107 9.29 6.19 -3.26
C LYS A 107 9.57 4.94 -4.07
N ASP A 108 10.81 4.44 -4.00
CA ASP A 108 11.20 3.18 -4.66
C ASP A 108 10.85 1.93 -3.84
N ASN A 109 10.58 2.09 -2.56
CA ASN A 109 10.26 1.03 -1.61
C ASN A 109 9.27 1.52 -0.55
N GLY A 110 8.58 0.59 0.09
CA GLY A 110 7.53 0.89 1.04
C GLY A 110 7.12 -0.31 1.90
N PRO A 111 5.98 -0.22 2.60
CA PRO A 111 5.41 -1.34 3.35
C PRO A 111 5.04 -2.47 2.41
N LYS A 112 4.82 -3.69 2.91
CA LYS A 112 4.36 -4.83 2.10
C LYS A 112 3.21 -4.42 1.16
N LEU A 113 3.44 -4.52 -0.15
CA LEU A 113 2.55 -3.94 -1.16
C LEU A 113 1.12 -4.47 -1.07
N ALA A 114 0.94 -5.79 -0.98
CA ALA A 114 -0.39 -6.41 -0.96
C ALA A 114 -1.25 -5.92 0.23
N ALA A 115 -0.77 -6.09 1.47
CA ALA A 115 -1.42 -5.54 2.66
C ALA A 115 -1.71 -4.03 2.56
N PHE A 116 -0.77 -3.26 2.00
CA PHE A 116 -0.93 -1.83 1.82
C PHE A 116 -2.04 -1.48 0.82
N LEU A 117 -2.07 -2.15 -0.34
CA LEU A 117 -3.10 -1.97 -1.37
C LEU A 117 -4.49 -2.27 -0.84
N ILE A 118 -4.65 -3.31 -0.02
CA ILE A 118 -5.93 -3.66 0.61
C ILE A 118 -6.41 -2.52 1.51
N GLU A 119 -5.53 -1.96 2.35
CA GLU A 119 -5.87 -0.87 3.27
C GLU A 119 -6.22 0.44 2.54
N ILE A 120 -5.62 0.70 1.37
CA ILE A 120 -5.85 1.94 0.60
C ILE A 120 -6.56 1.70 -0.74
N LYS A 121 -7.34 0.61 -0.88
CA LYS A 121 -7.90 0.09 -2.13
C LYS A 121 -8.45 1.17 -3.07
N GLU A 122 -9.39 1.97 -2.59
CA GLU A 122 -10.03 3.02 -3.40
C GLU A 122 -9.04 4.04 -3.96
N ARG A 123 -8.03 4.42 -3.18
CA ARG A 123 -7.00 5.37 -3.58
C ARG A 123 -5.99 4.72 -4.52
N ALA A 124 -5.60 3.47 -4.22
CA ALA A 124 -4.66 2.71 -5.02
C ALA A 124 -5.17 2.50 -6.44
N VAL A 125 -6.41 2.02 -6.61
CA VAL A 125 -7.04 1.84 -7.93
C VAL A 125 -7.00 3.13 -8.75
N LYS A 126 -7.47 4.26 -8.19
CA LYS A 126 -7.49 5.56 -8.89
C LYS A 126 -6.10 6.00 -9.36
N LEU A 127 -5.07 5.81 -8.53
CA LEU A 127 -3.70 6.19 -8.88
C LEU A 127 -3.11 5.28 -9.95
N LEU A 128 -3.29 3.96 -9.79
CA LEU A 128 -2.75 2.94 -10.70
C LEU A 128 -3.42 2.97 -12.08
N GLU A 129 -4.70 3.29 -12.18
CA GLU A 129 -5.41 3.47 -13.47
C GLU A 129 -4.93 4.72 -14.22
N SER A 130 -4.49 5.75 -13.48
CA SER A 130 -4.20 7.09 -14.02
C SER A 130 -2.77 7.25 -14.58
N VAL A 131 -1.94 6.19 -14.58
CA VAL A 131 -0.53 6.22 -15.06
C VAL A 131 -0.40 6.08 -16.57
#